data_AF-A0A183T5F6-F1
#
_entry.id   AF-A0A183T5F6-F1
#
_cell.length_a   1.000
_cell.length_b   1.000
_cell.length_c   1.000
_cell.angle_alpha   90.00
_cell.angle_beta   90.00
_cell.angle_gamma   90.00
#
_symmetry.space_group_name_H-M   'P 1'
#
loop_
_entity.id
_entity.type
_entity.pdbx_description
1 polymer ?
#
loop_
_entity_poly.entity_id
_entity_poly.type
_entity_poly.pdbx_seq_one_letter_code
_entity_poly.pdbx_strand_id
1 'polypeptide(L)'
;LEFVVFVILFMFISLMYRLAMSGKIKRDFEHFCIYCSKVSQRIPIGLFLGFYVNIIVRHWWERFCTIPWPDSLVLAISAYVQGDSAAVKLRRHALIRYVNLTYCLYMRDISSRARRQYPTLEDIIAAGLMTEEEKDLFLQSGDDENSGISFLPMVWAMDLVNQLNNEGAIPIARGVDVLCQEIRTFRGMIGDVWTYSYITVPLAYTQISTIVIYAYFVLSIFAWQSLDPTQNYLGHNIDLYIPIFGLLRLAFYMGWLKVW
;
A
#
# COMPACT_ATOMS: atom_id res chain seq x y z
N LEU A 1 8.60 18.58 2.75
CA LEU A 1 9.63 19.32 1.99
C LEU A 1 8.98 20.31 1.03
N GLU A 2 7.98 19.85 0.29
CA GLU A 2 7.26 20.58 -0.76
C GLU A 2 6.56 21.84 -0.23
N PHE A 3 5.98 21.80 0.99
CA PHE A 3 5.39 22.98 1.63
C PHE A 3 6.43 24.09 1.87
N VAL A 4 7.63 23.72 2.33
CA VAL A 4 8.73 24.67 2.57
C VAL A 4 9.21 25.27 1.25
N VAL A 5 9.37 24.43 0.21
CA VAL A 5 9.72 24.89 -1.14
C VAL A 5 8.69 25.88 -1.67
N PHE A 6 7.40 25.61 -1.49
CA PHE A 6 6.32 26.53 -1.87
C PHE A 6 6.47 27.88 -1.16
N VAL A 7 6.67 27.88 0.16
CA VAL A 7 6.81 29.13 0.95
C VAL A 7 8.04 29.91 0.50
N ILE A 8 9.18 29.26 0.27
CA ILE A 8 10.41 29.92 -0.21
C ILE A 8 10.18 30.58 -1.57
N LEU A 9 9.61 29.86 -2.54
CA LEU A 9 9.32 30.39 -3.87
C LEU A 9 8.31 31.54 -3.81
N PHE A 10 7.27 31.40 -2.99
CA PHE A 10 6.27 32.44 -2.77
C PHE A 10 6.90 33.73 -2.23
N MET A 11 7.73 33.60 -1.18
CA MET A 11 8.42 34.74 -0.56
C MET A 11 9.43 35.38 -1.52
N PHE A 12 10.16 34.56 -2.28
CA PHE A 12 11.09 35.05 -3.31
C PHE A 12 10.38 35.90 -4.36
N ILE A 13 9.25 35.43 -4.90
CA ILE A 13 8.46 36.18 -5.89
C ILE A 13 7.86 37.44 -5.27
N SER A 14 7.39 37.38 -4.02
CA SER A 14 6.86 38.56 -3.32
C SER A 14 7.93 39.64 -3.14
N LEU A 15 9.16 39.25 -2.77
CA LEU A 15 10.28 40.17 -2.65
C LEU A 15 10.69 40.76 -4.01
N MET A 16 10.71 39.95 -5.07
CA MET A 16 10.98 40.44 -6.43
C MET A 16 9.94 41.46 -6.90
N TYR A 17 8.65 41.21 -6.66
CA TYR A 17 7.57 42.13 -6.98
C TYR A 17 7.70 43.47 -6.25
N ARG A 18 8.14 43.46 -4.98
CA ARG A 18 8.25 44.67 -4.16
C ARG A 18 9.53 45.46 -4.39
N LEU A 19 10.67 44.77 -4.56
CA LEU A 19 11.99 45.39 -4.54
C LEU A 19 12.61 45.56 -5.94
N ALA A 20 12.30 44.67 -6.89
CA ALA A 20 12.95 44.65 -8.20
C ALA A 20 12.05 45.14 -9.34
N MET A 21 10.73 44.89 -9.27
CA MET A 21 9.81 45.26 -10.35
C MET A 21 9.34 46.72 -10.24
N SER A 22 9.36 47.45 -11.36
CA SER A 22 8.87 48.83 -11.44
C SER A 22 8.18 49.13 -12.77
N GLY A 23 7.39 50.21 -12.79
CA GLY A 23 6.71 50.71 -13.99
C GLY A 23 5.82 49.68 -14.65
N LYS A 24 6.00 49.48 -15.97
CA LYS A 24 5.17 48.58 -16.79
C LYS A 24 5.27 47.11 -16.36
N ILE A 25 6.47 46.62 -16.05
CA ILE A 25 6.71 45.21 -15.68
C ILE A 25 5.89 44.82 -14.44
N LYS A 26 5.80 45.75 -13.47
CA LYS A 26 5.02 45.54 -12.25
C LYS A 26 3.52 45.39 -12.54
N ARG A 27 2.98 46.19 -13.47
CA ARG A 27 1.57 46.14 -13.88
C ARG A 27 1.26 44.89 -14.71
N ASP A 28 2.17 44.48 -15.61
CA ASP A 28 2.02 43.24 -16.38
C ASP A 28 2.01 42.01 -15.44
N PHE A 29 2.86 42.02 -14.40
CA PHE A 29 2.87 40.98 -13.37
C PHE A 29 1.56 40.93 -12.55
N GLU A 30 1.01 42.09 -12.17
CA GLU A 30 -0.29 42.17 -11.48
C GLU A 30 -1.42 41.55 -12.32
N HIS A 31 -1.47 41.87 -13.62
CA HIS A 31 -2.42 41.25 -14.55
C HIS A 31 -2.23 39.73 -14.67
N PHE A 32 -0.98 39.26 -14.70
CA PHE A 32 -0.67 37.83 -14.70
C PHE A 32 -1.14 37.14 -13.41
N CYS A 33 -0.91 37.72 -12.24
CA CYS A 33 -1.37 37.17 -10.96
C CYS A 33 -2.90 37.07 -10.91
N ILE A 34 -3.61 38.09 -11.39
CA ILE A 34 -5.07 38.07 -11.51
C ILE A 34 -5.55 36.97 -12.47
N TYR A 35 -4.85 36.77 -13.59
CA TYR A 35 -5.13 35.68 -14.51
C TYR A 35 -4.94 34.31 -13.84
N CYS A 36 -3.80 34.09 -13.17
CA CYS A 36 -3.54 32.87 -12.40
C CYS A 36 -4.61 32.63 -11.33
N SER A 37 -5.09 33.67 -10.65
CA SER A 37 -6.18 33.58 -9.68
C SER A 37 -7.46 33.06 -10.31
N LYS A 38 -7.87 33.61 -11.46
CA LYS A 38 -9.04 33.14 -12.22
C LYS A 38 -8.90 31.70 -12.70
N VAL A 39 -7.71 31.29 -13.16
CA VAL A 39 -7.48 29.91 -13.61
C VAL A 39 -7.49 28.94 -12.42
N SER A 40 -6.82 29.30 -11.32
CA SER A 40 -6.72 28.45 -10.12
C SER A 40 -8.09 28.10 -9.52
N GLN A 41 -9.05 29.02 -9.56
CA GLN A 41 -10.42 28.82 -9.06
C GLN A 41 -11.23 27.85 -9.92
N ARG A 42 -10.84 27.65 -11.19
CA ARG A 42 -11.53 26.73 -12.12
C ARG A 42 -11.04 25.29 -11.97
N ILE A 43 -9.94 25.05 -11.28
CA ILE A 43 -9.38 23.70 -11.11
C ILE A 43 -10.20 22.97 -10.05
N PRO A 44 -10.87 21.84 -10.37
CA PRO A 44 -11.71 21.11 -9.44
C PRO A 44 -10.86 20.14 -8.59
N ILE A 45 -9.95 20.68 -7.77
CA ILE A 45 -8.96 19.87 -7.01
C ILE A 45 -9.65 18.84 -6.12
N GLY A 46 -10.70 19.25 -5.41
CA GLY A 46 -11.43 18.38 -4.49
C GLY A 46 -12.05 17.16 -5.20
N LEU A 47 -12.42 17.32 -6.47
CA LEU A 47 -12.96 16.23 -7.29
C LEU A 47 -11.86 15.19 -7.59
N PHE A 48 -10.74 15.64 -8.16
CA PHE A 48 -9.61 14.76 -8.52
C PHE A 48 -9.03 14.07 -7.28
N LEU A 49 -8.79 14.85 -6.23
CA LEU A 49 -8.21 14.34 -4.99
C LEU A 49 -9.17 13.41 -4.26
N GLY A 50 -10.47 13.72 -4.24
CA GLY A 50 -11.49 12.86 -3.66
C GLY A 50 -11.60 11.51 -4.36
N PHE A 51 -11.65 11.49 -5.69
CA PHE A 51 -11.66 10.23 -6.45
C PHE A 51 -10.37 9.43 -6.24
N TYR A 52 -9.22 10.10 -6.30
CA TYR A 52 -7.93 9.46 -6.12
C TYR A 52 -7.79 8.81 -4.75
N VAL A 53 -8.03 9.57 -3.68
CA VAL A 53 -7.88 9.06 -2.31
C VAL A 53 -8.91 7.97 -2.01
N ASN A 54 -10.13 8.08 -2.53
CA ASN A 54 -11.11 7.01 -2.40
C ASN A 54 -10.64 5.69 -3.04
N ILE A 55 -10.04 5.75 -4.24
CA ILE A 55 -9.47 4.56 -4.90
C ILE A 55 -8.35 3.96 -4.04
N ILE A 56 -7.42 4.79 -3.55
CA ILE A 56 -6.31 4.31 -2.72
C ILE A 56 -6.80 3.68 -1.41
N VAL A 57 -7.66 4.37 -0.66
CA VAL A 57 -8.17 3.89 0.63
C VAL A 57 -8.96 2.61 0.45
N ARG A 58 -9.81 2.53 -0.59
CA ARG A 58 -10.54 1.30 -0.91
C ARG A 58 -9.58 0.16 -1.23
N HIS A 59 -8.60 0.39 -2.08
CA HIS A 59 -7.63 -0.64 -2.48
C HIS A 59 -6.76 -1.11 -1.30
N TRP A 60 -6.38 -0.19 -0.40
CA TRP A 60 -5.68 -0.51 0.83
C TRP A 60 -6.54 -1.38 1.76
N TRP A 61 -7.82 -1.02 1.94
CA TRP A 61 -8.74 -1.75 2.79
C TRP A 61 -9.06 -3.14 2.25
N GLU A 62 -9.31 -3.25 0.94
CA GLU A 62 -9.51 -4.54 0.26
C GLU A 62 -8.31 -5.46 0.45
N ARG A 63 -7.07 -4.93 0.27
CA ARG A 63 -5.84 -5.68 0.52
C ARG A 63 -5.69 -6.13 1.98
N PHE A 64 -6.11 -5.30 2.93
CA PHE A 64 -6.09 -5.68 4.35
C PHE A 64 -7.09 -6.81 4.63
N CYS A 65 -8.29 -6.74 4.07
CA CYS A 65 -9.35 -7.74 4.24
C CYS A 65 -9.04 -9.09 3.56
N THR A 66 -8.14 -9.13 2.57
CA THR A 66 -7.71 -10.39 1.94
C THR A 66 -6.59 -11.12 2.68
N ILE A 67 -5.97 -10.49 3.70
CA ILE A 67 -4.94 -11.16 4.50
C ILE A 67 -5.55 -12.39 5.18
N PRO A 68 -5.06 -13.60 4.87
CA PRO A 68 -5.65 -14.81 5.40
C PRO A 68 -5.26 -15.05 6.85
N TRP A 69 -6.21 -15.59 7.61
CA TRP A 69 -6.01 -16.03 8.98
C TRP A 69 -6.03 -17.57 9.02
N PRO A 70 -5.08 -18.22 9.71
CA PRO A 70 -4.99 -19.67 9.74
C PRO A 70 -6.10 -20.32 10.58
N ASP A 71 -6.83 -19.55 11.38
CA ASP A 71 -7.79 -19.98 12.41
C ASP A 71 -8.81 -21.00 11.90
N SER A 72 -9.46 -20.74 10.75
CA SER A 72 -10.45 -21.66 10.17
C SER A 72 -9.84 -23.03 9.86
N LEU A 73 -8.66 -23.02 9.25
CA LEU A 73 -7.93 -24.23 8.89
C LEU A 73 -7.42 -24.97 10.12
N VAL A 74 -6.91 -24.27 11.13
CA VAL A 74 -6.47 -24.86 12.41
C VAL A 74 -7.64 -25.51 13.15
N LEU A 75 -8.82 -24.87 13.16
CA LEU A 75 -10.04 -25.44 13.72
C LEU A 75 -10.46 -26.71 12.97
N ALA A 76 -10.40 -26.70 11.64
CA ALA A 76 -10.69 -27.88 10.82
C ALA A 76 -9.69 -29.03 11.10
N ILE A 77 -8.39 -28.75 11.16
CA ILE A 77 -7.35 -29.74 11.51
C ILE A 77 -7.64 -30.35 12.88
N SER A 78 -8.00 -29.51 13.86
CA SER A 78 -8.28 -29.95 15.23
C SER A 78 -9.55 -30.81 15.31
N ALA A 79 -10.55 -30.54 14.48
CA ALA A 79 -11.82 -31.27 14.47
C ALA A 79 -11.74 -32.62 13.75
N TYR A 80 -11.02 -32.70 12.63
CA TYR A 80 -11.03 -33.87 11.75
C TYR A 80 -9.83 -34.80 11.92
N VAL A 81 -8.68 -34.32 12.38
CA VAL A 81 -7.51 -35.16 12.65
C VAL A 81 -7.56 -35.68 14.08
N GLN A 82 -7.96 -36.95 14.22
CA GLN A 82 -8.16 -37.62 15.50
C GLN A 82 -6.99 -38.53 15.86
N GLY A 83 -6.87 -38.84 17.15
CA GLY A 83 -5.83 -39.70 17.69
C GLY A 83 -4.85 -38.96 18.61
N ASP A 84 -4.39 -39.67 19.65
CA ASP A 84 -3.52 -39.13 20.69
C ASP A 84 -2.08 -39.62 20.63
N SER A 85 -1.75 -40.44 19.63
CA SER A 85 -0.38 -40.92 19.43
C SER A 85 0.57 -39.76 19.19
N ALA A 86 1.81 -39.90 19.65
CA ALA A 86 2.85 -38.90 19.44
C ALA A 86 3.07 -38.60 17.93
N ALA A 87 2.96 -39.64 17.09
CA ALA A 87 3.08 -39.51 15.64
C ALA A 87 1.97 -38.65 15.01
N VAL A 88 0.72 -38.81 15.44
CA VAL A 88 -0.41 -37.99 14.94
C VAL A 88 -0.32 -36.56 15.45
N LYS A 89 0.08 -36.35 16.71
CA LYS A 89 0.34 -35.01 17.27
C LYS A 89 1.42 -34.27 16.48
N LEU A 90 2.53 -34.94 16.17
CA LEU A 90 3.61 -34.37 15.37
C LEU A 90 3.11 -33.95 13.98
N ARG A 91 2.30 -34.77 13.32
CA ARG A 91 1.75 -34.45 12.00
C ARG A 91 0.70 -33.34 12.01
N ARG A 92 -0.12 -33.22 13.07
CA ARG A 92 -0.98 -32.04 13.26
C ARG A 92 -0.17 -30.75 13.38
N HIS A 93 0.93 -30.78 14.15
CA HIS A 93 1.83 -29.63 14.24
C HIS A 93 2.50 -29.33 12.90
N ALA A 94 2.89 -30.35 12.14
CA ALA A 94 3.45 -30.17 10.80
C ALA A 94 2.45 -29.53 9.83
N LEU A 95 1.17 -29.93 9.84
CA LEU A 95 0.13 -29.29 9.02
C LEU A 95 0.02 -27.79 9.33
N ILE A 96 -0.08 -27.43 10.60
CA ILE A 96 -0.18 -26.01 11.02
C ILE A 96 1.11 -25.27 10.64
N ARG A 97 2.26 -25.91 10.79
CA ARG A 97 3.55 -25.33 10.42
C ARG A 97 3.66 -25.09 8.91
N TYR A 98 3.18 -25.99 8.06
CA TYR A 98 3.16 -25.77 6.61
C TYR A 98 2.29 -24.58 6.20
N VAL A 99 1.14 -24.39 6.85
CA VAL A 99 0.28 -23.22 6.65
C VAL A 99 1.03 -21.93 6.98
N ASN A 100 1.68 -21.89 8.14
CA ASN A 100 2.48 -20.74 8.58
C ASN A 100 3.72 -20.52 7.70
N LEU A 101 4.34 -21.60 7.23
CA LEU A 101 5.51 -21.56 6.36
C LEU A 101 5.14 -20.96 5.00
N THR A 102 4.05 -21.40 4.38
CA THR A 102 3.54 -20.80 3.14
C THR A 102 3.25 -19.31 3.33
N TYR A 103 2.55 -18.95 4.40
CA TYR A 103 2.29 -17.53 4.71
C TYR A 103 3.59 -16.74 4.83
N CYS A 104 4.58 -17.28 5.56
CA CYS A 104 5.88 -16.64 5.73
C CYS A 104 6.58 -16.43 4.39
N LEU A 105 6.71 -17.48 3.56
CA LEU A 105 7.38 -17.40 2.25
C LEU A 105 6.76 -16.33 1.35
N TYR A 106 5.43 -16.32 1.21
CA TYR A 106 4.73 -15.30 0.42
C TYR A 106 4.87 -13.89 0.99
N MET A 107 4.73 -13.72 2.31
CA MET A 107 4.88 -12.42 2.94
C MET A 107 6.30 -11.88 2.80
N ARG A 108 7.29 -12.76 2.86
CA ARG A 108 8.69 -12.44 2.60
C ARG A 108 8.84 -11.81 1.21
N ASP A 109 8.13 -12.30 0.19
CA ASP A 109 8.20 -11.81 -1.21
C ASP A 109 7.48 -10.47 -1.38
N ILE A 110 6.42 -10.23 -0.60
CA ILE A 110 5.51 -9.09 -0.75
C ILE A 110 5.89 -7.90 0.18
N SER A 111 6.41 -8.19 1.37
CA SER A 111 6.63 -7.21 2.44
C SER A 111 8.11 -7.06 2.75
N SER A 112 8.63 -5.84 2.59
CA SER A 112 10.01 -5.51 2.96
C SER A 112 10.29 -5.72 4.45
N ARG A 113 9.28 -5.57 5.31
CA ARG A 113 9.40 -5.85 6.75
C ARG A 113 9.55 -7.35 7.01
N ALA A 114 8.74 -8.18 6.35
CA ALA A 114 8.85 -9.63 6.47
C ALA A 114 10.18 -10.14 5.89
N ARG A 115 10.63 -9.60 4.75
CA ARG A 115 11.94 -9.87 4.16
C ARG A 115 13.10 -9.53 5.08
N ARG A 116 13.01 -8.45 5.85
CA ARG A 116 14.03 -8.09 6.85
C ARG A 116 14.01 -8.99 8.08
N GLN A 117 12.85 -9.54 8.43
CA GLN A 117 12.71 -10.44 9.57
C GLN A 117 13.19 -11.86 9.24
N TYR A 118 12.91 -12.33 8.03
CA TYR A 118 13.39 -13.61 7.51
C TYR A 118 14.12 -13.41 6.18
N PRO A 119 15.37 -12.91 6.20
CA PRO A 119 16.15 -12.72 4.97
C PRO A 119 16.37 -14.01 4.18
N THR A 120 16.80 -15.07 4.85
CA THR A 120 17.18 -16.34 4.21
C THR A 120 16.32 -17.52 4.68
N LEU A 121 16.44 -18.67 4.01
CA LEU A 121 15.77 -19.90 4.45
C LEU A 121 16.30 -20.39 5.79
N GLU A 122 17.56 -20.14 6.11
CA GLU A 122 18.16 -20.46 7.42
C GLU A 122 17.48 -19.70 8.56
N ASP A 123 17.09 -18.43 8.35
CA ASP A 123 16.33 -17.66 9.33
C ASP A 123 14.93 -18.27 9.57
N ILE A 124 14.32 -18.83 8.53
CA ILE A 124 13.02 -19.53 8.61
C ILE A 124 13.16 -20.84 9.39
N ILE A 125 14.26 -21.57 9.20
CA ILE A 125 14.58 -22.77 9.98
C ILE A 125 14.84 -22.42 11.44
N ALA A 126 15.63 -21.37 11.70
CA ALA A 126 15.90 -20.89 13.05
C ALA A 126 14.62 -20.45 13.78
N ALA A 127 13.63 -19.95 13.04
CA ALA A 127 12.30 -19.63 13.56
C ALA A 127 11.40 -20.87 13.79
N GLY A 128 11.85 -22.06 13.42
CA GLY A 128 11.10 -23.32 13.57
C GLY A 128 9.95 -23.50 12.58
N LEU A 129 9.95 -22.74 11.47
CA LEU A 129 8.89 -22.81 10.46
C LEU A 129 9.19 -23.87 9.38
N MET A 130 10.46 -24.20 9.15
CA MET A 130 10.92 -25.18 8.16
C MET A 130 11.98 -26.07 8.81
N THR A 131 12.08 -27.34 8.41
CA THR A 131 13.21 -28.21 8.81
C THR A 131 14.32 -28.19 7.77
N GLU A 132 15.51 -28.68 8.11
CA GLU A 132 16.62 -28.78 7.15
C GLU A 132 16.26 -29.72 5.99
N GLU A 133 15.59 -30.85 6.26
CA GLU A 133 15.18 -31.78 5.22
C GLU A 133 14.16 -31.14 4.25
N GLU A 134 13.25 -30.32 4.78
CA GLU A 134 12.27 -29.62 3.97
C GLU A 134 12.88 -28.50 3.13
N LYS A 135 13.92 -27.83 3.64
CA LYS A 135 14.70 -26.87 2.86
C LYS A 135 15.38 -27.56 1.68
N ASP A 136 15.98 -28.72 1.91
CA ASP A 136 16.62 -29.48 0.82
C ASP A 136 15.60 -29.87 -0.25
N LEU A 137 14.40 -30.35 0.15
CA LEU A 137 13.31 -30.65 -0.76
C LEU A 137 12.78 -29.40 -1.49
N PHE A 138 12.71 -28.26 -0.80
CA PHE A 138 12.29 -26.99 -1.36
C PHE A 138 13.24 -26.54 -2.46
N LEU A 139 14.55 -26.55 -2.18
CA LEU A 139 15.60 -26.14 -3.13
C LEU A 139 15.74 -27.11 -4.31
N GLN A 140 15.45 -28.40 -4.12
CA GLN A 140 15.37 -29.36 -5.23
C GLN A 140 14.18 -29.10 -6.17
N SER A 141 13.12 -28.50 -5.65
CA SER A 141 11.89 -28.22 -6.40
C SER A 141 11.95 -26.90 -7.18
N GLY A 142 12.88 -26.00 -6.82
CA GLY A 142 13.12 -24.74 -7.50
C GLY A 142 13.95 -23.77 -6.65
N ASP A 143 14.26 -22.63 -7.22
CA ASP A 143 15.03 -21.56 -6.59
C ASP A 143 14.15 -20.68 -5.69
N ASP A 144 14.68 -20.33 -4.52
CA ASP A 144 14.02 -19.53 -3.49
C ASP A 144 13.61 -18.12 -3.96
N GLU A 145 14.35 -17.54 -4.92
CA GLU A 145 14.15 -16.15 -5.34
C GLU A 145 13.21 -15.99 -6.55
N ASN A 146 13.11 -17.00 -7.44
CA ASN A 146 12.55 -16.78 -8.77
C ASN A 146 11.60 -17.88 -9.28
N SER A 147 11.39 -18.96 -8.53
CA SER A 147 10.63 -20.11 -9.05
C SER A 147 9.14 -20.08 -8.71
N GLY A 148 8.67 -19.10 -7.92
CA GLY A 148 7.27 -19.00 -7.53
C GLY A 148 6.77 -20.21 -6.73
N ILE A 149 7.68 -21.00 -6.15
CA ILE A 149 7.41 -22.26 -5.45
C ILE A 149 6.96 -22.05 -4.00
N SER A 150 6.69 -20.82 -3.56
CA SER A 150 6.24 -20.48 -2.20
C SER A 150 4.93 -21.19 -1.79
N PHE A 151 4.16 -21.75 -2.76
CA PHE A 151 2.99 -22.59 -2.50
C PHE A 151 3.30 -24.04 -2.14
N LEU A 152 4.55 -24.50 -2.31
CA LEU A 152 4.95 -25.90 -2.15
C LEU A 152 4.59 -26.51 -0.78
N PRO A 153 4.70 -25.80 0.37
CA PRO A 153 4.28 -26.37 1.64
C PRO A 153 2.77 -26.69 1.71
N MET A 154 1.93 -26.03 0.91
CA MET A 154 0.51 -26.40 0.80
C MET A 154 0.31 -27.74 0.09
N VAL A 155 1.20 -28.08 -0.86
CA VAL A 155 1.20 -29.40 -1.50
C VAL A 155 1.59 -30.47 -0.49
N TRP A 156 2.63 -30.22 0.30
CA TRP A 156 3.04 -31.11 1.40
C TRP A 156 1.93 -31.27 2.45
N ALA A 157 1.19 -30.20 2.76
CA ALA A 157 0.04 -30.27 3.64
C ALA A 157 -1.07 -31.18 3.09
N MET A 158 -1.39 -31.09 1.79
CA MET A 158 -2.38 -31.99 1.17
C MET A 158 -1.92 -33.44 1.17
N ASP A 159 -0.65 -33.71 0.88
CA ASP A 159 -0.11 -35.06 0.92
C ASP A 159 -0.16 -35.64 2.35
N LEU A 160 0.19 -34.83 3.35
CA LEU A 160 0.11 -35.22 4.75
C LEU A 160 -1.32 -35.53 5.21
N VAL A 161 -2.32 -34.80 4.71
CA VAL A 161 -3.75 -35.12 4.94
C VAL A 161 -4.10 -36.49 4.35
N ASN A 162 -3.65 -36.80 3.12
CA ASN A 162 -3.89 -38.10 2.50
C ASN A 162 -3.23 -39.24 3.29
N GLN A 163 -2.00 -39.06 3.76
CA GLN A 163 -1.31 -40.03 4.61
C GLN A 163 -2.07 -40.29 5.91
N LEU A 164 -2.51 -39.23 6.59
CA LEU A 164 -3.31 -39.35 7.83
C LEU A 164 -4.64 -40.08 7.59
N ASN A 165 -5.28 -39.87 6.44
CA ASN A 165 -6.49 -40.59 6.07
C ASN A 165 -6.22 -42.08 5.85
N ASN A 166 -5.16 -42.43 5.11
CA ASN A 166 -4.80 -43.81 4.82
C ASN A 166 -4.48 -44.61 6.10
N GLU A 167 -3.98 -43.93 7.12
CA GLU A 167 -3.71 -44.52 8.44
C GLU A 167 -4.93 -44.53 9.38
N GLY A 168 -6.09 -44.04 8.94
CA GLY A 168 -7.32 -44.01 9.72
C GLY A 168 -7.37 -42.92 10.79
N ALA A 169 -6.43 -41.97 10.80
CA ALA A 169 -6.44 -40.83 11.72
C ALA A 169 -7.52 -39.79 11.38
N ILE A 170 -8.11 -39.88 10.18
CA ILE A 170 -9.26 -39.08 9.75
C ILE A 170 -10.45 -40.05 9.57
N PRO A 171 -11.24 -40.32 10.61
CA PRO A 171 -12.24 -41.39 10.58
C PRO A 171 -13.46 -41.06 9.70
N ILE A 172 -13.72 -39.77 9.49
CA ILE A 172 -14.85 -39.29 8.70
C ILE A 172 -14.34 -38.97 7.30
N ALA A 173 -14.82 -39.68 6.27
CA ALA A 173 -14.39 -39.48 4.87
C ALA A 173 -14.53 -38.03 4.40
N ARG A 174 -15.63 -37.35 4.77
CA ARG A 174 -15.86 -35.92 4.49
C ARG A 174 -14.79 -35.01 5.11
N GLY A 175 -14.10 -35.45 6.16
CA GLY A 175 -13.05 -34.68 6.82
C GLY A 175 -11.87 -34.37 5.89
N VAL A 176 -11.51 -35.31 5.01
CA VAL A 176 -10.47 -35.09 3.99
C VAL A 176 -10.87 -33.97 3.03
N ASP A 177 -12.10 -34.01 2.52
CA ASP A 177 -12.61 -33.00 1.60
C ASP A 177 -12.63 -31.61 2.22
N VAL A 178 -13.06 -31.52 3.49
CA VAL A 178 -13.11 -30.25 4.24
C VAL A 178 -11.69 -29.72 4.46
N LEU A 179 -10.75 -30.54 4.91
CA LEU A 179 -9.36 -30.12 5.12
C LEU A 179 -8.72 -29.66 3.81
N CYS A 180 -8.86 -30.43 2.74
CA CYS A 180 -8.35 -30.07 1.42
C CYS A 180 -8.98 -28.77 0.90
N GLN A 181 -10.28 -28.54 1.18
CA GLN A 181 -10.95 -27.30 0.82
C GLN A 181 -10.40 -26.11 1.61
N GLU A 182 -10.24 -26.22 2.93
CA GLU A 182 -9.68 -25.15 3.76
C GLU A 182 -8.24 -24.82 3.33
N ILE A 183 -7.42 -25.81 3.00
CA ILE A 183 -6.06 -25.62 2.45
C ILE A 183 -6.13 -24.84 1.12
N ARG A 184 -7.02 -25.23 0.19
CA ARG A 184 -7.20 -24.50 -1.08
C ARG A 184 -7.68 -23.08 -0.86
N THR A 185 -8.64 -22.87 0.03
CA THR A 185 -9.17 -21.55 0.38
C THR A 185 -8.06 -20.65 0.93
N PHE A 186 -7.30 -21.14 1.91
CA PHE A 186 -6.18 -20.39 2.50
C PHE A 186 -5.13 -20.03 1.45
N ARG A 187 -4.74 -20.99 0.59
CA ARG A 187 -3.83 -20.71 -0.53
C ARG A 187 -4.41 -19.66 -1.49
N GLY A 188 -5.70 -19.74 -1.81
CA GLY A 188 -6.40 -18.80 -2.67
C GLY A 188 -6.32 -17.38 -2.15
N MET A 189 -6.62 -17.19 -0.86
CA MET A 189 -6.51 -15.89 -0.19
C MET A 189 -5.07 -15.34 -0.21
N ILE A 190 -4.06 -16.18 0.01
CA ILE A 190 -2.65 -15.77 -0.16
C ILE A 190 -2.38 -15.33 -1.61
N GLY A 191 -2.92 -16.06 -2.58
CA GLY A 191 -2.87 -15.71 -4.00
C GLY A 191 -3.47 -14.34 -4.28
N ASP A 192 -4.62 -14.01 -3.68
CA ASP A 192 -5.24 -12.70 -3.80
C ASP A 192 -4.33 -11.60 -3.23
N VAL A 193 -3.73 -11.81 -2.06
CA VAL A 193 -2.75 -10.85 -1.47
C VAL A 193 -1.56 -10.63 -2.40
N TRP A 194 -1.06 -11.70 -3.01
CA TRP A 194 0.00 -11.61 -4.01
C TRP A 194 -0.44 -10.84 -5.25
N THR A 195 -1.64 -11.09 -5.78
CA THR A 195 -2.20 -10.34 -6.91
C THR A 195 -2.34 -8.86 -6.60
N TYR A 196 -2.82 -8.47 -5.42
CA TYR A 196 -2.88 -7.07 -4.98
C TYR A 196 -1.50 -6.42 -4.80
N SER A 197 -0.46 -7.22 -4.56
CA SER A 197 0.92 -6.72 -4.51
C SER A 197 1.52 -6.52 -5.90
N TYR A 198 1.17 -7.40 -6.83
CA TYR A 198 1.67 -7.39 -8.19
C TYR A 198 0.96 -6.35 -9.06
N ILE A 199 -0.37 -6.29 -8.94
CA ILE A 199 -1.23 -5.34 -9.63
C ILE A 199 -1.51 -4.17 -8.70
N THR A 200 -0.79 -3.07 -8.92
CA THR A 200 -1.00 -1.83 -8.19
C THR A 200 -2.01 -0.93 -8.88
N VAL A 201 -2.50 0.09 -8.17
CA VAL A 201 -3.38 1.12 -8.74
C VAL A 201 -2.71 1.72 -9.98
N PRO A 202 -3.41 1.82 -11.13
CA PRO A 202 -2.80 2.27 -12.37
C PRO A 202 -2.07 3.60 -12.21
N LEU A 203 -0.83 3.64 -12.69
CA LEU A 203 0.07 4.79 -12.57
C LEU A 203 -0.58 6.08 -13.08
N ALA A 204 -1.38 6.01 -14.16
CA ALA A 204 -2.08 7.15 -14.73
C ALA A 204 -2.96 7.90 -13.70
N TYR A 205 -3.63 7.20 -12.77
CA TYR A 205 -4.45 7.86 -11.74
C TYR A 205 -3.60 8.67 -10.76
N THR A 206 -2.46 8.12 -10.34
CA THR A 206 -1.50 8.84 -9.47
C THR A 206 -0.92 10.05 -10.21
N GLN A 207 -0.58 9.90 -11.49
CA GLN A 207 0.01 10.94 -12.32
C GLN A 207 -0.95 12.10 -12.56
N ILE A 208 -2.18 11.82 -13.00
CA ILE A 208 -3.20 12.86 -13.26
C ILE A 208 -3.46 13.67 -11.99
N SER A 209 -3.66 12.99 -10.86
CA SER A 209 -3.92 13.65 -9.58
C SER A 209 -2.76 14.54 -9.15
N THR A 210 -1.53 14.04 -9.29
CA THR A 210 -0.30 14.79 -8.99
C THR A 210 -0.16 16.03 -9.89
N ILE A 211 -0.38 15.88 -11.20
CA ILE A 211 -0.28 16.99 -12.16
C ILE A 211 -1.30 18.08 -11.82
N VAL A 212 -2.56 17.72 -11.55
CA VAL A 212 -3.61 18.70 -11.22
C VAL A 212 -3.27 19.48 -9.95
N ILE A 213 -2.78 18.79 -8.91
CA ILE A 213 -2.44 19.42 -7.62
C ILE A 213 -1.20 20.31 -7.76
N TYR A 214 -0.17 19.85 -8.47
CA TYR A 214 1.03 20.66 -8.69
C TYR A 214 0.77 21.84 -9.62
N ALA A 215 -0.06 21.69 -10.65
CA ALA A 215 -0.51 22.82 -11.47
C ALA A 215 -1.24 23.85 -10.61
N TYR A 216 -2.09 23.41 -9.68
CA TYR A 216 -2.74 24.31 -8.73
C TYR A 216 -1.73 25.02 -7.82
N PHE A 217 -0.71 24.32 -7.30
CA PHE A 217 0.31 24.96 -6.46
C PHE A 217 1.10 26.00 -7.23
N VAL A 218 1.57 25.67 -8.44
CA VAL A 218 2.29 26.63 -9.29
C VAL A 218 1.44 27.87 -9.55
N LEU A 219 0.15 27.71 -9.91
CA LEU A 219 -0.75 28.84 -10.10
C LEU A 219 -0.99 29.63 -8.80
N SER A 220 -1.06 28.95 -7.66
CA SER A 220 -1.29 29.56 -6.35
C SER A 220 -0.13 30.44 -5.89
N ILE A 221 1.12 30.10 -6.28
CA ILE A 221 2.30 30.93 -6.01
C ILE A 221 2.12 32.35 -6.54
N PHE A 222 1.52 32.49 -7.73
CA PHE A 222 1.24 33.78 -8.36
C PHE A 222 -0.11 34.37 -7.95
N ALA A 223 -1.15 33.53 -7.91
CA ALA A 223 -2.51 33.95 -7.60
C ALA A 223 -2.68 34.57 -6.22
N TRP A 224 -1.85 34.18 -5.24
CA TRP A 224 -1.95 34.65 -3.86
C TRP A 224 -0.96 35.76 -3.51
N GLN A 225 -0.25 36.30 -4.50
CA GLN A 225 0.62 37.45 -4.28
C GLN A 225 -0.21 38.67 -3.85
N SER A 226 0.24 39.36 -2.81
CA SER A 226 -0.37 40.61 -2.38
C SER A 226 0.03 41.72 -3.33
N LEU A 227 -0.95 42.27 -4.06
CA LEU A 227 -0.76 43.31 -5.05
C LEU A 227 -0.86 44.70 -4.42
N ASP A 228 -0.38 45.71 -5.13
CA ASP A 228 -0.42 47.13 -4.76
C ASP A 228 -1.87 47.60 -4.49
N PRO A 229 -2.22 47.90 -3.21
CA PRO A 229 -3.58 48.31 -2.86
C PRO A 229 -4.02 49.61 -3.54
N THR A 230 -3.07 50.47 -3.93
CA THR A 230 -3.39 51.76 -4.56
C THR A 230 -4.02 51.60 -5.95
N GLN A 231 -3.84 50.43 -6.59
CA GLN A 231 -4.45 50.12 -7.88
C GLN A 231 -5.92 49.69 -7.77
N ASN A 232 -6.42 49.43 -6.56
CA ASN A 232 -7.82 49.07 -6.29
C ASN A 232 -8.33 47.89 -7.14
N TYR A 233 -7.51 46.85 -7.33
CA TYR A 233 -7.96 45.62 -7.99
C TYR A 233 -9.00 44.90 -7.14
N LEU A 234 -10.09 44.45 -7.78
CA LEU A 234 -11.19 43.76 -7.10
C LEU A 234 -10.68 42.53 -6.33
N GLY A 235 -10.92 42.49 -5.02
CA GLY A 235 -10.48 41.42 -4.12
C GLY A 235 -9.03 41.51 -3.62
N HIS A 236 -8.27 42.55 -3.99
CA HIS A 236 -6.86 42.73 -3.61
C HIS A 236 -6.62 44.05 -2.83
N ASN A 237 -7.59 44.42 -1.99
CA ASN A 237 -7.55 45.70 -1.24
C ASN A 237 -6.72 45.61 0.05
N ILE A 238 -6.28 44.41 0.45
CA ILE A 238 -5.60 44.15 1.72
C ILE A 238 -4.28 43.44 1.43
N ASP A 239 -3.18 43.98 1.96
CA ASP A 239 -1.86 43.38 1.90
C ASP A 239 -1.54 42.65 3.20
N LEU A 240 -1.65 41.32 3.17
CA LEU A 240 -1.39 40.45 4.33
C LEU A 240 0.07 39.97 4.39
N TYR A 241 0.88 40.23 3.36
CA TYR A 241 2.23 39.71 3.12
C TYR A 241 2.36 38.17 3.04
N ILE A 242 1.65 37.44 3.90
CA ILE A 242 1.63 35.99 4.00
C ILE A 242 0.17 35.52 3.83
N PRO A 243 -0.13 34.66 2.83
CA PRO A 243 -1.49 34.19 2.59
C PRO A 243 -1.84 33.03 3.54
N ILE A 244 -2.07 33.32 4.83
CA ILE A 244 -2.30 32.31 5.89
C ILE A 244 -3.38 31.29 5.50
N PHE A 245 -4.54 31.75 5.03
CA PHE A 245 -5.64 30.85 4.62
C PHE A 245 -5.31 30.05 3.34
N GLY A 246 -4.52 30.61 2.44
CA GLY A 246 -4.01 29.89 1.27
C GLY A 246 -3.04 28.78 1.67
N LEU A 247 -2.13 29.07 2.61
CA LEU A 247 -1.20 28.09 3.17
C LEU A 247 -1.92 26.96 3.91
N LEU A 248 -2.96 27.27 4.69
CA LEU A 248 -3.81 26.25 5.34
C LEU A 248 -4.51 25.36 4.31
N ARG A 249 -5.07 25.95 3.24
CA ARG A 249 -5.68 25.19 2.14
C ARG A 249 -4.66 24.29 1.44
N LEU A 250 -3.46 24.80 1.21
CA LEU A 250 -2.38 24.04 0.59
C LEU A 250 -1.92 22.89 1.49
N ALA A 251 -1.77 23.13 2.79
CA ALA A 251 -1.45 22.10 3.78
C ALA A 251 -2.52 20.99 3.80
N PHE A 252 -3.79 21.37 3.69
CA PHE A 252 -4.89 20.40 3.59
C PHE A 252 -4.79 19.55 2.31
N TYR A 253 -4.64 20.15 1.13
CA TYR A 253 -4.52 19.38 -0.13
C TYR A 253 -3.25 18.54 -0.20
N MET A 254 -2.14 19.06 0.34
CA MET A 254 -0.89 18.31 0.49
C MET A 254 -1.05 17.11 1.41
N GLY A 255 -1.65 17.31 2.59
CA GLY A 255 -1.90 16.24 3.55
C GLY A 255 -2.82 15.18 2.96
N TRP A 256 -3.86 15.61 2.25
CA TRP A 256 -4.81 14.70 1.62
C TRP A 256 -4.20 13.93 0.43
N LEU A 257 -3.30 14.55 -0.35
CA LEU A 257 -2.51 13.83 -1.36
C LEU A 257 -1.58 12.79 -0.74
N LYS A 258 -1.04 13.03 0.45
CA LYS A 258 -0.13 12.13 1.18
C LYS A 258 -0.82 11.01 1.96
N VAL A 259 -2.14 10.81 1.78
CA VAL A 259 -2.88 9.72 2.43
C VAL A 259 -2.52 8.34 1.83
N TRP A 260 -1.93 8.30 0.63
CA TRP A 260 -1.39 7.09 0.00
C TRP A 260 0.00 6.69 0.48
#